data_AF-A0A7V3HMS8-F1
#
_entry.id   AF-A0A7V3HMS8-F1
#
_cell.length_a   1.000
_cell.length_b   1.000
_cell.length_c   1.000
_cell.angle_alpha   90.00
_cell.angle_beta   90.00
_cell.angle_gamma   90.00
#
_symmetry.space_group_name_H-M   'P 1'
#
loop_
_entity.id
_entity.type
_entity.pdbx_description
1 polymer ?
#
loop_
_entity_poly.entity_id
_entity_poly.type
_entity_poly.pdbx_seq_one_letter_code
_entity_poly.pdbx_strand_id
1 'polypeptide(L)'
;MRKLLLPLALVGLMAEACNKAPTQEGSVTIWRRYAVAQGDSLKLEWFKVDGTDGYVIYDNSSGTLAPIDTLYGDTILSYVLGTVCTQVGVSTILDGELGDPGTVDLSLTPFDTTVLYSRDDPDTTHYGYFRVDLNTGDIILVDSAHRYQSYGFLKGQDTTISFHSSYILYENDAGVRLWKDTTSASLDDMIKAPPPDDPGWSTVNFDSTGVKLAPGDLFYFWVDECGIGAPGWSSLDLYGKMEVLQVSGYTVTVRCKWQTGIFALRWLK
;
A
#
# COMPACT_ATOMS: atom_id res chain seq x y z
N MET A 1 59.98 39.47 23.65
CA MET A 1 59.24 40.47 24.46
C MET A 1 57.85 39.93 24.73
N ARG A 2 57.37 40.16 25.95
CA ARG A 2 56.16 39.59 26.56
C ARG A 2 55.02 40.62 26.47
N LYS A 3 53.77 40.11 26.53
CA LYS A 3 52.47 40.81 26.70
C LYS A 3 51.82 41.26 25.38
N LEU A 4 50.52 41.09 25.14
CA LEU A 4 49.37 41.18 26.04
C LEU A 4 48.24 40.22 25.59
N LEU A 5 47.62 39.52 26.56
CA LEU A 5 46.23 39.04 26.47
C LEU A 5 45.30 40.18 26.89
N LEU A 6 44.10 40.27 26.32
CA LEU A 6 42.81 40.31 27.04
C LEU A 6 41.62 40.17 26.04
N PRO A 7 40.43 39.78 26.52
CA PRO A 7 39.43 38.92 25.86
C PRO A 7 38.22 39.69 25.31
N LEU A 8 37.33 39.00 24.60
CA LEU A 8 35.88 39.21 24.39
C LEU A 8 35.52 38.50 23.07
N ALA A 9 34.39 37.83 22.85
CA ALA A 9 33.24 37.50 23.67
C ALA A 9 32.64 36.23 23.03
N LEU A 10 32.14 35.33 23.88
CA LEU A 10 31.25 34.26 23.46
C LEU A 10 29.92 34.91 23.05
N VAL A 11 29.62 34.95 21.76
CA VAL A 11 28.25 35.20 21.28
C VAL A 11 27.84 33.94 20.54
N GLY A 12 26.96 33.17 21.17
CA GLY A 12 26.30 32.05 20.53
C GLY A 12 25.44 32.54 19.38
N LEU A 13 25.62 31.93 18.21
CA LEU A 13 24.52 31.71 17.29
C LEU A 13 24.24 30.21 17.32
N MET A 14 23.23 29.82 18.09
CA MET A 14 22.44 28.66 17.75
C MET A 14 21.64 29.06 16.51
N ALA A 15 22.20 28.81 15.32
CA ALA A 15 21.38 28.77 14.13
C ALA A 15 20.56 27.48 14.23
N GLU A 16 19.29 27.61 14.62
CA GLU A 16 18.28 26.64 14.23
C GLU A 16 18.26 26.60 12.71
N ALA A 17 19.03 25.67 12.15
CA ALA A 17 18.92 25.29 10.76
C ALA A 17 17.54 24.65 10.59
N CYS A 18 16.55 25.50 10.35
CA CYS A 18 15.32 25.07 9.69
C CYS A 18 15.77 24.41 8.39
N ASN A 19 15.48 23.12 8.24
CA ASN A 19 15.82 22.31 7.06
C ASN A 19 15.18 22.95 5.81
N LYS A 20 15.84 23.95 5.22
CA LYS A 20 15.51 24.43 3.89
C LYS A 20 16.15 23.45 2.93
N ALA A 21 15.33 22.57 2.35
CA ALA A 21 15.75 21.72 1.24
C ALA A 21 16.38 22.61 0.15
N PRO A 22 17.48 22.18 -0.49
CA PRO A 22 18.09 22.94 -1.58
C PRO A 22 17.07 23.07 -2.71
N THR A 23 16.62 24.30 -2.96
CA THR A 23 15.76 24.66 -4.10
C THR A 23 16.61 24.55 -5.36
N GLN A 24 16.57 23.40 -6.01
CA GLN A 24 16.90 23.31 -7.42
C GLN A 24 15.73 23.93 -8.19
N GLU A 25 15.99 24.92 -9.05
CA GLU A 25 14.97 25.54 -9.89
C GLU A 25 14.13 24.46 -10.59
N GLY A 26 12.80 24.53 -10.46
CA GLY A 26 11.86 23.74 -11.25
C GLY A 26 11.38 22.40 -10.67
N SER A 27 12.04 21.79 -9.67
CA SER A 27 11.62 20.47 -9.18
C SER A 27 10.87 20.54 -7.83
N VAL A 28 9.67 19.94 -7.77
CA VAL A 28 8.88 19.84 -6.54
C VAL A 28 9.28 18.59 -5.76
N THR A 29 9.49 18.74 -4.45
CA THR A 29 9.65 17.59 -3.54
C THR A 29 8.33 17.25 -2.86
N ILE A 30 7.75 16.11 -3.22
CA ILE A 30 6.59 15.52 -2.54
C ILE A 30 7.08 14.91 -1.23
N TRP A 31 6.69 15.49 -0.10
CA TRP A 31 7.13 15.03 1.22
C TRP A 31 6.14 14.11 1.91
N ARG A 32 4.87 14.15 1.49
CA ARG A 32 3.85 13.24 1.99
C ARG A 32 2.94 12.74 0.88
N ARG A 33 2.59 11.46 0.98
CA ARG A 33 1.60 10.79 0.15
C ARG A 33 0.87 9.78 1.02
N TYR A 34 -0.45 9.79 0.99
CA TYR A 34 -1.24 8.88 1.81
C TYR A 34 -2.66 8.74 1.27
N ALA A 35 -3.25 7.57 1.50
CA ALA A 35 -4.62 7.30 1.16
C ALA A 35 -5.57 8.14 2.03
N VAL A 36 -6.65 8.63 1.43
CA VAL A 36 -7.74 9.34 2.11
C VAL A 36 -9.08 8.80 1.64
N ALA A 37 -10.17 9.22 2.30
CA ALA A 37 -11.52 8.75 2.01
C ALA A 37 -11.61 7.21 2.01
N GLN A 38 -11.11 6.57 3.08
CA GLN A 38 -11.07 5.10 3.19
C GLN A 38 -10.40 4.41 1.99
N GLY A 39 -9.28 4.95 1.51
CA GLY A 39 -8.56 4.39 0.38
C GLY A 39 -9.10 4.73 -1.00
N ASP A 40 -10.16 5.54 -1.09
CA ASP A 40 -10.79 5.90 -2.36
C ASP A 40 -9.97 6.90 -3.18
N SER A 41 -9.13 7.68 -2.50
CA SER A 41 -8.36 8.77 -3.09
C SER A 41 -6.94 8.82 -2.53
N LEU A 42 -6.04 9.42 -3.30
CA LEU A 42 -4.66 9.70 -2.88
C LEU A 42 -4.49 11.18 -2.61
N LYS A 43 -3.95 11.54 -1.45
CA LYS A 43 -3.49 12.91 -1.17
C LYS A 43 -1.98 13.02 -1.30
N LEU A 44 -1.53 14.03 -2.05
CA LEU A 44 -0.13 14.44 -2.17
C LEU A 44 0.06 15.76 -1.41
N GLU A 45 1.19 15.89 -0.71
CA GLU A 45 1.64 17.13 -0.08
C GLU A 45 3.10 17.38 -0.45
N TRP A 46 3.43 18.63 -0.78
CA TRP A 46 4.76 19.03 -1.22
C TRP A 46 5.28 20.27 -0.49
N PHE A 47 6.60 20.47 -0.55
CA PHE A 47 7.21 21.66 0.00
C PHE A 47 6.94 22.86 -0.90
N LYS A 48 6.70 24.02 -0.28
CA LYS A 48 6.59 25.28 -1.01
C LYS A 48 7.87 25.55 -1.80
N VAL A 49 7.71 25.96 -3.06
CA VAL A 49 8.81 26.49 -3.87
C VAL A 49 8.68 28.01 -3.95
N ASP A 50 9.68 28.74 -3.46
CA ASP A 50 9.68 30.19 -3.46
C ASP A 50 9.73 30.74 -4.89
N GLY A 51 8.89 31.72 -5.22
CA GLY A 51 8.87 32.36 -6.54
C GLY A 51 8.06 31.62 -7.60
N THR A 52 7.43 30.49 -7.28
CA THR A 52 6.53 29.79 -8.21
C THR A 52 5.23 30.55 -8.44
N ASP A 53 4.76 30.58 -9.69
CA ASP A 53 3.46 31.10 -10.08
C ASP A 53 2.32 30.15 -9.72
N GLY A 54 2.66 28.88 -9.47
CA GLY A 54 1.72 27.81 -9.17
C GLY A 54 2.34 26.43 -9.28
N TYR A 55 1.50 25.41 -9.36
CA TYR A 55 1.90 24.02 -9.50
C TYR A 55 1.06 23.34 -10.58
N VAL A 56 1.63 22.35 -11.26
CA VAL A 56 0.92 21.48 -12.21
C VAL A 56 0.88 20.07 -11.64
N ILE A 57 -0.30 19.46 -11.70
CA ILE A 57 -0.52 18.09 -11.25
C ILE A 57 -0.51 17.17 -12.47
N TYR A 58 0.13 16.01 -12.33
CA TYR A 58 0.27 15.03 -13.39
C TYR A 58 -0.25 13.67 -12.96
N ASP A 59 -0.80 12.94 -13.92
CA ASP A 59 -0.99 11.48 -13.84
C ASP A 59 -0.66 10.82 -15.18
N ASN A 60 -0.60 9.49 -15.21
CA ASN A 60 -0.41 8.72 -16.43
C ASN A 60 -1.68 7.98 -16.90
N SER A 61 -2.87 8.50 -16.60
CA SER A 61 -4.15 7.88 -17.02
C SER A 61 -4.27 7.70 -18.54
N SER A 62 -3.61 8.55 -19.32
CA SER A 62 -3.56 8.51 -20.79
C SER A 62 -2.48 7.56 -21.36
N GLY A 63 -1.75 6.85 -20.49
CA GLY A 63 -0.63 5.96 -20.85
C GLY A 63 0.75 6.62 -20.73
N THR A 64 0.81 7.94 -20.68
CA THR A 64 2.03 8.72 -20.41
C THR A 64 1.74 9.79 -19.37
N LEU A 65 2.75 10.14 -18.55
CA LEU A 65 2.62 11.21 -17.55
C LEU A 65 2.29 12.54 -18.24
N ALA A 66 1.11 13.10 -17.92
CA ALA A 66 0.58 14.31 -18.55
C ALA A 66 -0.09 15.22 -17.50
N PRO A 67 -0.12 16.55 -17.73
CA PRO A 67 -0.85 17.48 -16.88
C PRO A 67 -2.34 17.14 -16.81
N ILE A 68 -2.89 17.12 -15.60
CA ILE A 68 -4.33 16.94 -15.34
C ILE A 68 -4.96 18.15 -14.66
N ASP A 69 -4.15 18.96 -13.98
CA ASP A 69 -4.63 20.15 -13.27
C ASP A 69 -3.54 21.21 -13.12
N THR A 70 -3.95 22.45 -12.90
CA THR A 70 -3.07 23.60 -12.67
C THR A 70 -3.59 24.41 -11.48
N LEU A 71 -2.73 24.59 -10.49
CA LEU A 71 -3.01 25.26 -9.24
C LEU A 71 -2.25 26.58 -9.21
N TYR A 72 -2.95 27.70 -9.38
CA TYR A 72 -2.29 29.02 -9.34
C TYR A 72 -2.02 29.48 -7.91
N GLY A 73 -0.86 30.10 -7.71
CA GLY A 73 -0.38 30.59 -6.44
C GLY A 73 0.52 29.59 -5.69
N ASP A 74 1.45 30.14 -4.91
CA ASP A 74 2.49 29.38 -4.21
C ASP A 74 2.05 28.79 -2.86
N THR A 75 0.80 29.05 -2.44
CA THR A 75 0.26 28.65 -1.13
C THR A 75 -0.51 27.34 -1.14
N ILE A 76 -0.85 26.81 -2.33
CA ILE A 76 -1.51 25.51 -2.47
C ILE A 76 -0.43 24.43 -2.44
N LEU A 77 -0.36 23.68 -1.34
CA LEU A 77 0.71 22.70 -1.08
C LEU A 77 0.22 21.26 -0.98
N SER A 78 -1.00 21.01 -1.46
CA SER A 78 -1.58 19.67 -1.48
C SER A 78 -2.60 19.50 -2.59
N TYR A 79 -2.77 18.25 -3.03
CA TYR A 79 -3.77 17.86 -4.02
C TYR A 79 -4.35 16.49 -3.69
N VAL A 80 -5.64 16.29 -3.99
CA VAL A 80 -6.33 15.01 -3.81
C VAL A 80 -6.73 14.45 -5.17
N LEU A 81 -6.16 13.30 -5.53
CA LEU A 81 -6.53 12.54 -6.71
C LEU A 81 -7.68 11.58 -6.35
N GLY A 82 -8.85 11.79 -6.96
CA GLY A 82 -10.01 10.89 -6.81
C GLY A 82 -9.92 9.61 -7.66
N THR A 83 -9.16 9.67 -8.75
CA THR A 83 -8.76 8.50 -9.54
C THR A 83 -7.26 8.41 -9.51
N VAL A 84 -6.74 7.24 -9.15
CA VAL A 84 -5.30 7.04 -9.01
C VAL A 84 -4.80 6.14 -10.13
N CYS A 85 -3.63 6.49 -10.67
CA CYS A 85 -2.95 5.81 -11.77
C CYS A 85 -1.61 5.23 -11.28
N THR A 86 -0.86 4.53 -12.13
CA THR A 86 0.40 3.90 -11.72
C THR A 86 1.53 4.91 -11.49
N GLN A 87 1.40 6.13 -12.01
CA GLN A 87 2.33 7.22 -11.74
C GLN A 87 1.59 8.55 -11.61
N VAL A 88 2.00 9.35 -10.62
CA VAL A 88 1.49 10.71 -10.39
C VAL A 88 2.66 11.66 -10.15
N GLY A 89 2.45 12.96 -10.31
CA GLY A 89 3.50 13.94 -10.08
C GLY A 89 3.02 15.36 -9.85
N VAL A 90 3.95 16.20 -9.41
CA VAL A 90 3.76 17.63 -9.22
C VAL A 90 4.99 18.35 -9.77
N SER A 91 4.78 19.43 -10.51
CA SER A 91 5.84 20.36 -10.91
C SER A 91 5.48 21.80 -10.53
N THR A 92 6.45 22.71 -10.62
CA THR A 92 6.23 24.14 -10.48
C THR A 92 5.90 24.80 -11.81
N ILE A 93 5.31 25.99 -11.73
CA ILE A 93 5.27 26.97 -12.82
C ILE A 93 6.19 28.12 -12.42
N LEU A 94 7.27 28.36 -13.15
CA LEU A 94 8.21 29.44 -12.87
C LEU A 94 8.33 30.33 -14.11
N ASP A 95 7.97 31.60 -13.96
CA ASP A 95 7.98 32.59 -15.05
C ASP A 95 7.22 32.12 -16.30
N GLY A 96 6.10 31.40 -16.09
CA GLY A 96 5.29 30.82 -17.16
C GLY A 96 5.81 29.51 -17.77
N GLU A 97 6.96 28.99 -17.32
CA GLU A 97 7.54 27.73 -17.78
C GLU A 97 7.28 26.59 -16.79
N LEU A 98 7.09 25.37 -17.30
CA LEU A 98 6.88 24.18 -16.47
C LEU A 98 8.22 23.59 -16.04
N GLY A 99 8.34 23.31 -14.74
CA GLY A 99 9.45 22.54 -14.21
C GLY A 99 9.30 21.04 -14.45
N ASP A 100 10.37 20.29 -14.18
CA ASP A 100 10.34 18.83 -14.21
C ASP A 100 9.47 18.29 -13.06
N PRO A 101 8.54 17.37 -13.33
CA PRO A 101 7.68 16.84 -12.27
C PRO A 101 8.46 15.96 -11.31
N GLY A 102 8.32 16.23 -10.01
CA GLY A 102 8.61 15.24 -8.98
C GLY A 102 7.53 14.16 -9.00
N THR A 103 7.90 12.90 -9.21
CA THR A 103 6.96 11.81 -9.41
C THR A 103 6.89 10.83 -8.23
N VAL A 104 5.76 10.15 -8.14
CA VAL A 104 5.53 9.01 -7.26
C VAL A 104 5.12 7.84 -8.15
N ASP A 105 5.90 6.76 -8.08
CA ASP A 105 5.53 5.47 -8.66
C ASP A 105 4.60 4.73 -7.68
N LEU A 106 3.47 4.28 -8.21
CA LEU A 106 2.39 3.59 -7.51
C LEU A 106 2.18 2.19 -8.10
N SER A 107 3.07 1.76 -9.00
CA SER A 107 3.07 0.43 -9.58
C SER A 107 3.06 -0.62 -8.49
N LEU A 108 2.21 -1.64 -8.65
CA LEU A 108 2.11 -2.69 -7.67
C LEU A 108 3.36 -3.56 -7.65
N THR A 109 3.76 -3.96 -6.45
CA THR A 109 4.83 -4.95 -6.25
C THR A 109 4.31 -6.33 -6.66
N PRO A 110 4.83 -6.93 -7.74
CA PRO A 110 4.38 -8.23 -8.19
C PRO A 110 4.98 -9.33 -7.33
N PHE A 111 4.19 -10.39 -7.14
CA PHE A 111 4.63 -11.60 -6.48
C PHE A 111 4.17 -12.80 -7.32
N ASP A 112 5.10 -13.29 -8.14
CA ASP A 112 4.78 -14.09 -9.32
C ASP A 112 4.07 -15.41 -8.99
N THR A 113 4.58 -16.17 -8.02
CA THR A 113 3.98 -17.45 -7.63
C THR A 113 4.42 -17.90 -6.24
N THR A 114 3.46 -18.27 -5.38
CA THR A 114 3.71 -19.04 -4.14
C THR A 114 2.76 -20.20 -4.02
N VAL A 115 3.27 -21.28 -3.46
CA VAL A 115 2.49 -22.44 -3.04
C VAL A 115 2.12 -22.26 -1.57
N LEU A 116 0.82 -22.15 -1.33
CA LEU A 116 0.22 -22.21 -0.01
C LEU A 116 -0.17 -23.65 0.29
N TYR A 117 -0.02 -24.06 1.55
CA TYR A 117 -0.36 -25.40 2.02
C TYR A 117 -1.59 -25.33 2.92
N SER A 118 -2.45 -26.33 2.81
CA SER A 118 -3.51 -26.59 3.76
C SER A 118 -2.91 -27.00 5.09
N ARG A 119 -3.48 -26.52 6.20
CA ARG A 119 -3.12 -27.02 7.52
C ARG A 119 -3.52 -28.48 7.74
N ASP A 120 -4.38 -29.02 6.87
CA ASP A 120 -4.80 -30.42 6.89
C ASP A 120 -3.84 -31.32 6.08
N ASP A 121 -2.76 -30.75 5.49
CA ASP A 121 -1.71 -31.50 4.81
C ASP A 121 -1.02 -32.47 5.79
N PRO A 122 -0.93 -33.78 5.48
CA PRO A 122 -0.26 -34.75 6.35
C PRO A 122 1.27 -34.58 6.39
N ASP A 123 1.88 -33.85 5.45
CA ASP A 123 3.31 -33.56 5.46
C ASP A 123 3.64 -32.46 6.48
N THR A 124 4.29 -32.87 7.58
CA THR A 124 4.66 -31.96 8.68
C THR A 124 5.73 -30.92 8.32
N THR A 125 6.36 -31.02 7.14
CA THR A 125 7.28 -29.99 6.63
C THR A 125 6.55 -28.86 5.91
N HIS A 126 5.27 -29.06 5.57
CA HIS A 126 4.44 -28.04 4.95
C HIS A 126 3.78 -27.14 6.00
N TYR A 127 3.99 -25.84 5.84
CA TYR A 127 3.53 -24.82 6.78
C TYR A 127 2.15 -24.32 6.35
N GLY A 128 1.12 -24.77 7.06
CA GLY A 128 -0.29 -24.53 6.72
C GLY A 128 -0.85 -23.14 7.04
N TYR A 129 -0.03 -22.25 7.61
CA TYR A 129 -0.40 -20.87 7.93
C TYR A 129 0.48 -19.90 7.14
N PHE A 130 0.04 -18.66 6.97
CA PHE A 130 0.85 -17.64 6.32
C PHE A 130 0.61 -16.25 6.91
N ARG A 131 1.57 -15.36 6.67
CA ARG A 131 1.44 -13.90 6.86
C ARG A 131 1.98 -13.19 5.62
N VAL A 132 1.75 -11.88 5.55
CA VAL A 132 2.26 -11.03 4.47
C VAL A 132 3.23 -10.03 5.07
N ASP A 133 4.43 -9.88 4.52
CA ASP A 133 5.28 -8.75 4.88
C ASP A 133 4.67 -7.47 4.28
N LEU A 134 4.31 -6.50 5.10
CA LEU A 134 3.60 -5.31 4.63
C LEU A 134 4.46 -4.42 3.73
N ASN A 135 5.78 -4.47 3.86
CA ASN A 135 6.68 -3.61 3.09
C ASN A 135 7.00 -4.22 1.72
N THR A 136 7.14 -5.55 1.65
CA THR A 136 7.54 -6.24 0.42
C THR A 136 6.38 -6.92 -0.29
N GLY A 137 5.28 -7.20 0.41
CA GLY A 137 4.18 -8.02 -0.08
C GLY A 137 4.49 -9.52 -0.10
N ASP A 138 5.64 -9.94 0.46
CA ASP A 138 6.02 -11.35 0.47
C ASP A 138 5.07 -12.18 1.33
N ILE A 139 4.64 -13.31 0.80
CA ILE A 139 3.91 -14.31 1.56
C ILE A 139 4.91 -15.18 2.31
N ILE A 140 4.86 -15.12 3.63
CA ILE A 140 5.72 -15.89 4.53
C ILE A 140 4.90 -17.04 5.12
N LEU A 141 5.32 -18.27 4.88
CA LEU A 141 4.69 -19.46 5.45
C LEU A 141 5.09 -19.65 6.92
N VAL A 142 4.14 -20.07 7.73
CA VAL A 142 4.24 -20.17 9.19
C VAL A 142 3.77 -21.54 9.64
N ASP A 143 4.54 -22.19 10.50
CA ASP A 143 4.16 -23.48 11.08
C ASP A 143 3.04 -23.35 12.11
N SER A 144 2.51 -24.49 12.55
CA SER A 144 1.39 -24.54 13.52
C SER A 144 1.76 -24.08 14.94
N ALA A 145 3.04 -24.09 15.31
CA ALA A 145 3.53 -23.59 16.60
C ALA A 145 3.56 -22.05 16.62
N HIS A 146 3.79 -21.43 15.46
CA HIS A 146 3.86 -19.98 15.28
C HIS A 146 2.58 -19.37 14.69
N ARG A 147 1.49 -20.15 14.59
CA ARG A 147 0.20 -19.71 14.02
C ARG A 147 -0.36 -18.40 14.57
N TYR A 148 0.01 -18.01 15.79
CA TYR A 148 -0.40 -16.73 16.39
C TYR A 148 0.17 -15.49 15.67
N GLN A 149 1.13 -15.68 14.76
CA GLN A 149 1.72 -14.64 13.90
C GLN A 149 1.11 -14.61 12.49
N SER A 150 0.16 -15.50 12.21
CA SER A 150 -0.41 -15.65 10.86
C SER A 150 -1.60 -14.73 10.65
N TYR A 151 -1.79 -14.29 9.41
CA TYR A 151 -2.99 -13.56 9.00
C TYR A 151 -4.06 -14.49 8.39
N GLY A 152 -3.67 -15.68 7.95
CA GLY A 152 -4.59 -16.66 7.36
C GLY A 152 -4.03 -18.07 7.31
N PHE A 153 -4.88 -19.01 6.92
CA PHE A 153 -4.52 -20.40 6.64
C PHE A 153 -5.44 -20.99 5.59
N LEU A 154 -5.00 -22.09 4.98
CA LEU A 154 -5.85 -22.91 4.11
C LEU A 154 -6.35 -24.14 4.86
N LYS A 155 -7.55 -24.60 4.52
CA LYS A 155 -8.17 -25.80 5.09
C LYS A 155 -8.86 -26.62 4.01
N GLY A 156 -8.82 -27.95 4.14
CA GLY A 156 -9.37 -28.90 3.17
C GLY A 156 -8.34 -29.36 2.15
N GLN A 157 -8.83 -30.05 1.13
CA GLN A 157 -8.03 -30.63 0.04
C GLN A 157 -8.80 -30.57 -1.28
N ASP A 158 -8.06 -30.59 -2.38
CA ASP A 158 -8.56 -30.56 -3.75
C ASP A 158 -9.64 -29.49 -3.90
N THR A 159 -10.78 -29.86 -4.49
CA THR A 159 -11.92 -28.98 -4.74
C THR A 159 -12.67 -28.54 -3.48
N THR A 160 -12.19 -28.87 -2.28
CA THR A 160 -12.76 -28.41 -1.00
C THR A 160 -11.87 -27.40 -0.29
N ILE A 161 -10.69 -27.09 -0.85
CA ILE A 161 -9.78 -26.15 -0.20
C ILE A 161 -10.41 -24.77 -0.08
N SER A 162 -10.23 -24.18 1.09
CA SER A 162 -10.81 -22.89 1.45
C SER A 162 -9.80 -22.04 2.20
N PHE A 163 -9.86 -20.74 1.92
CA PHE A 163 -9.13 -19.70 2.61
C PHE A 163 -9.85 -19.32 3.91
N HIS A 164 -9.09 -19.17 4.98
CA HIS A 164 -9.59 -18.71 6.27
C HIS A 164 -8.71 -17.59 6.79
N SER A 165 -9.35 -16.58 7.37
CA SER A 165 -8.66 -15.56 8.16
C SER A 165 -8.17 -16.19 9.47
N SER A 166 -6.95 -15.87 9.89
CA SER A 166 -6.34 -16.40 11.11
C SER A 166 -6.33 -15.37 12.22
N TYR A 167 -6.34 -15.87 13.45
CA TYR A 167 -6.38 -15.07 14.66
C TYR A 167 -4.97 -14.64 15.06
N ILE A 168 -4.67 -13.35 14.95
CA ILE A 168 -3.64 -12.77 15.83
C ILE A 168 -4.27 -12.70 17.22
N LEU A 169 -3.62 -13.36 18.19
CA LEU A 169 -3.95 -13.16 19.60
C LEU A 169 -4.14 -11.66 19.84
N TYR A 170 -5.27 -11.25 20.44
CA TYR A 170 -5.72 -9.87 20.77
C TYR A 170 -6.95 -9.35 20.00
N GLU A 171 -8.10 -10.00 20.22
CA GLU A 171 -9.46 -9.40 20.38
C GLU A 171 -10.01 -8.37 19.38
N ASN A 172 -9.32 -7.99 18.31
CA ASN A 172 -9.77 -6.95 17.38
C ASN A 172 -9.31 -7.30 15.97
N ASP A 173 -10.23 -7.75 15.11
CA ASP A 173 -10.35 -7.71 13.64
C ASP A 173 -9.11 -7.76 12.69
N ALA A 174 -7.89 -7.86 13.19
CA ALA A 174 -6.68 -7.98 12.40
C ALA A 174 -6.61 -9.38 11.77
N GLY A 175 -6.40 -9.42 10.46
CA GLY A 175 -6.45 -10.64 9.68
C GLY A 175 -6.50 -10.34 8.19
N VAL A 176 -6.79 -11.36 7.40
CA VAL A 176 -6.97 -11.18 5.96
C VAL A 176 -8.42 -11.36 5.56
N ARG A 177 -8.86 -10.52 4.62
CA ARG A 177 -10.15 -10.62 3.96
C ARG A 177 -9.95 -10.77 2.45
N LEU A 178 -10.76 -11.62 1.84
CA LEU A 178 -10.85 -11.77 0.40
C LEU A 178 -12.20 -11.25 -0.09
N TRP A 179 -12.20 -10.58 -1.23
CA TRP A 179 -13.41 -10.22 -1.96
C TRP A 179 -13.30 -10.79 -3.37
N LYS A 180 -14.24 -11.67 -3.76
CA LYS A 180 -14.17 -12.38 -5.04
C LYS A 180 -14.61 -11.47 -6.18
N ASP A 181 -13.71 -11.22 -7.13
CA ASP A 181 -14.03 -10.50 -8.34
C ASP A 181 -14.53 -11.47 -9.42
N THR A 182 -15.77 -11.25 -9.86
CA THR A 182 -16.41 -12.01 -10.94
C THR A 182 -16.58 -11.20 -12.22
N THR A 183 -16.04 -9.98 -12.25
CA THR A 183 -16.18 -9.02 -13.36
C THR A 183 -14.90 -8.90 -14.19
N SER A 184 -13.75 -9.07 -13.55
CA SER A 184 -12.43 -9.05 -14.18
C SER A 184 -12.08 -10.39 -14.83
N ALA A 185 -11.28 -10.36 -15.90
CA ALA A 185 -10.77 -11.57 -16.56
C ALA A 185 -9.32 -11.90 -16.17
N SER A 186 -8.60 -10.92 -15.60
CA SER A 186 -7.22 -11.05 -15.16
C SER A 186 -6.93 -10.12 -13.97
N LEU A 187 -5.76 -10.28 -13.34
CA LEU A 187 -5.31 -9.33 -12.32
C LEU A 187 -5.22 -7.90 -12.88
N ASP A 188 -4.85 -7.70 -14.13
CA ASP A 188 -4.64 -6.37 -14.69
C ASP A 188 -5.95 -5.60 -14.90
N ASP A 189 -7.07 -6.31 -15.05
CA ASP A 189 -8.41 -5.71 -15.12
C ASP A 189 -8.94 -5.26 -13.75
N MET A 190 -8.33 -5.73 -12.66
CA MET A 190 -8.72 -5.39 -11.29
C MET A 190 -8.11 -4.05 -10.87
N ILE A 191 -8.90 -2.99 -11.00
CA ILE A 191 -8.41 -1.60 -10.89
C ILE A 191 -8.56 -1.01 -9.48
N LYS A 192 -9.63 -1.34 -8.76
CA LYS A 192 -9.95 -0.69 -7.48
C LYS A 192 -10.71 -1.66 -6.57
N ALA A 193 -10.16 -1.94 -5.40
CA ALA A 193 -10.81 -2.79 -4.42
C ALA A 193 -12.10 -2.13 -3.89
N PRO A 194 -13.14 -2.92 -3.56
CA PRO A 194 -14.36 -2.44 -2.90
C PRO A 194 -14.06 -1.70 -1.59
N PRO A 195 -14.95 -0.80 -1.14
CA PRO A 195 -14.75 -0.12 0.13
C PRO A 195 -14.76 -1.12 1.30
N PRO A 196 -14.16 -0.76 2.45
CA PRO A 196 -13.99 -1.67 3.59
C PRO A 196 -15.31 -2.17 4.19
N ASP A 197 -16.39 -1.40 4.04
CA ASP A 197 -17.75 -1.72 4.50
C ASP A 197 -18.55 -2.54 3.48
N ASP A 198 -17.97 -2.90 2.34
CA ASP A 198 -18.63 -3.73 1.33
C ASP A 198 -18.94 -5.13 1.91
N PRO A 199 -20.20 -5.61 1.82
CA PRO A 199 -20.60 -6.88 2.43
C PRO A 199 -20.01 -8.12 1.72
N GLY A 200 -19.38 -7.96 0.56
CA GLY A 200 -18.73 -9.05 -0.16
C GLY A 200 -17.37 -9.47 0.42
N TRP A 201 -16.80 -8.69 1.35
CA TRP A 201 -15.57 -9.09 2.03
C TRP A 201 -15.82 -10.31 2.90
N SER A 202 -14.93 -11.30 2.81
CA SER A 202 -14.98 -12.48 3.67
C SER A 202 -14.91 -12.09 5.14
N THR A 203 -15.65 -12.80 5.98
CA THR A 203 -15.65 -12.55 7.43
C THR A 203 -14.30 -12.88 8.06
N VAL A 204 -13.85 -12.05 9.00
CA VAL A 204 -12.70 -12.34 9.87
C VAL A 204 -13.19 -13.23 11.02
N ASN A 205 -13.40 -14.52 10.76
CA ASN A 205 -13.81 -15.48 11.78
C ASN A 205 -13.09 -16.81 11.58
N PHE A 206 -12.36 -17.24 12.61
CA PHE A 206 -11.53 -18.46 12.62
C PHE A 206 -12.29 -19.75 12.29
N ASP A 207 -13.62 -19.75 12.52
CA ASP A 207 -14.53 -20.87 12.26
C ASP A 207 -15.64 -20.53 11.24
N SER A 208 -15.43 -19.50 10.41
CA SER A 208 -16.30 -19.28 9.24
C SER A 208 -16.18 -20.45 8.25
N THR A 209 -17.11 -20.54 7.30
CA THR A 209 -17.05 -21.54 6.22
C THR A 209 -15.84 -21.36 5.29
N GLY A 210 -15.06 -20.29 5.47
CA GLY A 210 -13.95 -19.91 4.60
C GLY A 210 -14.42 -19.48 3.21
N VAL A 211 -13.47 -19.00 2.41
CA VAL A 211 -13.68 -18.69 1.00
C VAL A 211 -13.14 -19.86 0.18
N LYS A 212 -14.02 -20.57 -0.50
CA LYS A 212 -13.63 -21.67 -1.39
C LYS A 212 -12.77 -21.13 -2.54
N LEU A 213 -11.66 -21.80 -2.82
CA LEU A 213 -10.73 -21.43 -3.88
C LEU A 213 -10.88 -22.38 -5.07
N ALA A 214 -10.88 -21.83 -6.27
CA ALA A 214 -10.82 -22.59 -7.52
C ALA A 214 -9.81 -21.95 -8.50
N PRO A 215 -9.16 -22.74 -9.37
CA PRO A 215 -8.29 -22.19 -10.41
C PRO A 215 -9.02 -21.14 -11.28
N GLY A 216 -8.35 -20.03 -11.55
CA GLY A 216 -8.89 -18.87 -12.25
C GLY A 216 -9.69 -17.90 -11.37
N ASP A 217 -9.90 -18.20 -10.09
CA ASP A 217 -10.54 -17.24 -9.20
C ASP A 217 -9.64 -16.01 -8.98
N LEU A 218 -10.27 -14.84 -9.04
CA LEU A 218 -9.65 -13.55 -8.80
C LEU A 218 -10.21 -12.93 -7.52
N PHE A 219 -9.34 -12.35 -6.70
CA PHE A 219 -9.72 -11.74 -5.44
C PHE A 219 -9.04 -10.40 -5.22
N TYR A 220 -9.77 -9.42 -4.70
CA TYR A 220 -9.15 -8.36 -3.93
C TYR A 220 -8.77 -8.93 -2.56
N PHE A 221 -7.61 -8.51 -2.08
CA PHE A 221 -6.97 -9.04 -0.89
C PHE A 221 -6.70 -7.86 0.04
N TRP A 222 -7.21 -7.93 1.26
CA TRP A 222 -7.03 -6.89 2.27
C TRP A 222 -6.41 -7.51 3.52
N VAL A 223 -5.20 -7.08 3.85
CA VAL A 223 -4.56 -7.35 5.14
C VAL A 223 -4.92 -6.21 6.08
N ASP A 224 -5.78 -6.54 7.04
CA ASP A 224 -6.26 -5.65 8.10
C ASP A 224 -5.21 -5.68 9.22
N GLU A 225 -4.41 -4.61 9.32
CA GLU A 225 -3.44 -4.42 10.41
C GLU A 225 -4.04 -3.50 11.46
N CYS A 226 -5.17 -3.89 12.02
CA CYS A 226 -5.71 -3.15 13.15
C CYS A 226 -4.89 -3.42 14.43
N GLY A 227 -4.31 -2.35 14.96
CA GLY A 227 -3.88 -2.30 16.35
C GLY A 227 -5.05 -2.53 17.31
N ILE A 228 -4.74 -2.93 18.54
CA ILE A 228 -5.71 -3.25 19.59
C ILE A 228 -6.76 -2.12 19.74
N GLY A 229 -8.04 -2.41 19.46
CA GLY A 229 -9.19 -1.62 19.92
C GLY A 229 -10.04 -0.87 18.89
N ALA A 230 -9.83 -1.02 17.58
CA ALA A 230 -10.73 -0.44 16.58
C ALA A 230 -10.97 -1.42 15.41
N PRO A 231 -12.19 -1.95 15.20
CA PRO A 231 -12.50 -2.72 14.02
C PRO A 231 -12.59 -1.83 12.77
N GLY A 232 -12.11 -2.33 11.63
CA GLY A 232 -12.30 -1.70 10.31
C GLY A 232 -11.07 -0.98 9.75
N TRP A 233 -11.25 -0.32 8.61
CA TRP A 233 -10.17 0.31 7.82
C TRP A 233 -9.20 1.15 8.64
N SER A 234 -7.91 0.92 8.41
CA SER A 234 -6.81 1.67 9.02
C SER A 234 -5.86 2.21 7.95
N SER A 235 -5.07 3.23 8.31
CA SER A 235 -3.99 3.73 7.43
C SER A 235 -2.80 2.79 7.30
N LEU A 236 -2.81 1.65 7.99
CA LEU A 236 -1.76 0.63 8.01
C LEU A 236 -2.14 -0.60 7.18
N ASP A 237 -3.37 -0.64 6.68
CA ASP A 237 -3.88 -1.77 5.92
C ASP A 237 -3.16 -1.93 4.59
N LEU A 238 -2.95 -3.17 4.17
CA LEU A 238 -2.38 -3.47 2.86
C LEU A 238 -3.48 -4.00 1.94
N TYR A 239 -3.62 -3.37 0.78
CA TYR A 239 -4.46 -3.87 -0.31
C TYR A 239 -3.61 -4.53 -1.39
N GLY A 240 -4.15 -5.58 -1.96
CA GLY A 240 -3.59 -6.28 -3.10
C GLY A 240 -4.67 -6.99 -3.89
N LYS A 241 -4.23 -7.75 -4.88
CA LYS A 241 -5.05 -8.60 -5.72
C LYS A 241 -4.36 -9.95 -5.92
N MET A 242 -5.16 -11.01 -5.98
CA MET A 242 -4.69 -12.39 -6.01
C MET A 242 -5.43 -13.20 -7.09
N GLU A 243 -4.67 -14.01 -7.80
CA GLU A 243 -5.15 -15.01 -8.75
C GLU A 243 -4.82 -16.41 -8.22
N VAL A 244 -5.80 -17.29 -8.21
CA VAL A 244 -5.60 -18.71 -7.91
C VAL A 244 -5.19 -19.42 -9.20
N LEU A 245 -3.91 -19.77 -9.32
CA LEU A 245 -3.38 -20.43 -10.52
C LEU A 245 -3.71 -21.92 -10.56
N GLN A 246 -3.63 -22.58 -9.40
CA GLN A 246 -3.83 -24.02 -9.30
C GLN A 246 -4.34 -24.41 -7.92
N VAL A 247 -5.17 -25.45 -7.88
CA VAL A 247 -5.57 -26.18 -6.67
C VAL A 247 -5.31 -27.66 -6.91
N SER A 248 -4.51 -28.31 -6.07
CA SER A 248 -4.19 -29.73 -6.20
C SER A 248 -3.78 -30.34 -4.88
N GLY A 249 -4.43 -31.43 -4.47
CA GLY A 249 -4.20 -32.05 -3.17
C GLY A 249 -4.38 -31.03 -2.04
N TYR A 250 -3.38 -30.88 -1.19
CA TYR A 250 -3.41 -29.91 -0.09
C TYR A 250 -2.81 -28.55 -0.46
N THR A 251 -2.54 -28.28 -1.74
CA THR A 251 -1.82 -27.08 -2.17
C THR A 251 -2.67 -26.14 -3.00
N VAL A 252 -2.40 -24.84 -2.85
CA VAL A 252 -2.91 -23.79 -3.73
C VAL A 252 -1.76 -22.95 -4.21
N THR A 253 -1.61 -22.86 -5.53
CA THR A 253 -0.64 -21.97 -6.16
C THR A 253 -1.33 -20.65 -6.46
N VAL A 254 -0.80 -19.55 -5.95
CA VAL A 254 -1.35 -18.20 -6.13
C VAL A 254 -0.31 -17.25 -6.72
N ARG A 255 -0.81 -16.22 -7.39
CA ARG A 255 -0.05 -15.03 -7.79
C ARG A 255 -0.68 -13.81 -7.14
N CYS A 256 0.13 -12.88 -6.64
CA CYS A 256 -0.37 -11.65 -6.02
C CYS A 256 0.28 -10.39 -6.63
N LYS A 257 -0.39 -9.26 -6.48
CA LYS A 257 0.17 -7.91 -6.69
C LYS A 257 -0.28 -7.02 -5.54
N TRP A 258 0.63 -6.23 -4.97
CA TRP A 258 0.41 -5.48 -3.73
C TRP A 258 0.68 -3.99 -3.86
N GLN A 259 -0.12 -3.16 -3.19
CA GLN A 259 0.13 -1.73 -3.07
C GLN A 259 0.97 -1.45 -1.81
N THR A 260 2.27 -1.73 -1.88
CA THR A 260 3.19 -1.50 -0.75
C THR A 260 3.73 -0.08 -0.71
N GLY A 261 3.53 0.72 -1.77
CA GLY A 261 4.01 2.10 -1.85
C GLY A 261 3.17 3.10 -1.05
N ILE A 262 1.86 2.82 -0.91
CA ILE A 262 0.91 3.62 -0.13
C ILE A 262 -0.10 2.71 0.56
N PHE A 263 0.09 2.49 1.86
CA PHE A 263 -0.87 1.75 2.67
C PHE A 263 -2.27 2.38 2.62
N ALA A 264 -3.25 1.48 2.76
CA ALA A 264 -4.67 1.72 2.75
C ALA A 264 -5.26 2.24 1.43
N LEU A 265 -4.42 2.43 0.39
CA LEU A 265 -4.87 2.83 -0.94
C LEU A 265 -5.50 1.63 -1.66
N ARG A 266 -6.75 1.78 -2.11
CA ARG A 266 -7.50 0.70 -2.77
C ARG A 266 -7.34 0.66 -4.29
N TRP A 267 -6.66 1.63 -4.88
CA TRP A 267 -6.34 1.63 -6.31
C TRP A 267 -5.18 0.68 -6.59
N LEU A 268 -5.45 -0.31 -7.44
CA LEU A 268 -4.58 -1.45 -7.75
C LEU A 268 -4.28 -1.53 -9.25
N LYS A 269 -3.94 -0.40 -9.87
CA LYS A 269 -3.56 -0.35 -11.30
C LYS A 269 -2.14 -0.84 -11.53
#